data_AF-A0A349H313-F1
#
_entry.id   AF-A0A349H313-F1
#
_cell.length_a   1.000
_cell.length_b   1.000
_cell.length_c   1.000
_cell.angle_alpha   90.00
_cell.angle_beta   90.00
_cell.angle_gamma   90.00
#
_symmetry.space_group_name_H-M   'P 1'
#
loop_
_entity.id
_entity.type
_entity.pdbx_description
1 polymer ?
#
loop_
_entity_poly.entity_id
_entity_poly.type
_entity_poly.pdbx_seq_one_letter_code
_entity_poly.pdbx_strand_id
1 'polypeptide(L)'
;MSLTANGAWVKQVEHALNVCYPNLVKITNCGGSGKYSAWGVQNIKEKVIALKPDAVFIEFAMNDSVERFQIPIEKAKANLETMIDCIQIDLGIVHREALVFLSWPLVHSPSRTHWHSSKPRGR
;
A
#
# COMPACT_ATOMS: atom_id res chain seq x y z
N MET A 1 -8.81 -6.17 3.22
CA MET A 1 -7.75 -5.68 4.13
C MET A 1 -6.89 -4.69 3.37
N SER A 2 -6.29 -3.69 4.02
CA SER A 2 -5.33 -2.76 3.41
C SER A 2 -4.29 -2.32 4.43
N LEU A 3 -3.05 -2.26 3.99
CA LEU A 3 -1.90 -1.80 4.76
C LEU A 3 -1.86 -0.28 4.91
N THR A 4 -2.43 0.45 3.95
CA THR A 4 -2.43 1.93 3.94
C THR A 4 -3.75 2.51 4.45
N ALA A 5 -4.89 2.06 3.92
CA ALA A 5 -6.19 2.68 4.20
C ALA A 5 -6.56 2.63 5.68
N ASN A 6 -6.20 1.51 6.33
CA ASN A 6 -6.44 1.28 7.76
C ASN A 6 -5.12 1.08 8.52
N GLY A 7 -3.98 1.41 7.91
CA GLY A 7 -2.66 1.21 8.49
C GLY A 7 -2.37 2.17 9.62
N ALA A 8 -1.84 1.66 10.74
CA ALA A 8 -1.37 2.50 11.84
C ALA A 8 -0.19 3.40 11.42
N TRP A 9 0.60 2.97 10.43
CA TRP A 9 1.85 3.63 10.06
C TRP A 9 1.66 5.08 9.58
N VAL A 10 0.58 5.37 8.85
CA VAL A 10 0.33 6.72 8.31
C VAL A 10 0.21 7.75 9.45
N LYS A 11 -0.52 7.40 10.52
CA LYS A 11 -0.65 8.24 11.72
C LYS A 11 0.65 8.32 12.52
N GLN A 12 1.43 7.25 12.54
CA GLN A 12 2.73 7.24 13.24
C GLN A 12 3.75 8.13 12.54
N VAL A 13 3.80 8.11 11.20
CA VAL A 13 4.64 9.02 10.41
C VAL A 13 4.17 10.46 10.59
N GLU A 14 2.85 10.71 10.56
CA GLU A 14 2.30 12.05 10.84
C GLU A 14 2.73 12.57 12.22
N HIS A 15 2.59 11.73 13.24
CA HIS A 15 3.01 12.07 14.60
C HIS A 15 4.52 12.37 14.67
N ALA A 16 5.36 11.51 14.10
CA ALA A 16 6.80 11.69 14.12
C ALA A 16 7.24 12.98 13.38
N LEU A 17 6.65 13.26 12.22
CA LEU A 17 6.93 14.49 11.47
C LEU A 17 6.45 15.73 12.23
N ASN A 18 5.30 15.67 12.89
CA ASN A 18 4.80 16.81 13.67
C ASN A 18 5.63 17.08 14.94
N VAL A 19 6.28 16.06 15.51
CA VAL A 19 7.24 16.25 16.61
C VAL A 19 8.50 16.99 16.12
N CYS A 20 9.02 16.61 14.96
CA CYS A 20 10.24 17.22 14.40
C CYS A 20 9.99 18.58 13.71
N TYR A 21 8.81 18.73 13.09
CA TYR A 21 8.43 19.86 12.24
C TYR A 21 6.99 20.31 12.55
N PRO A 22 6.75 20.95 13.71
CA PRO A 22 5.40 21.23 14.19
C PRO A 22 4.58 22.07 13.21
N ASN A 23 3.41 21.55 12.80
CA ASN A 23 2.47 22.18 11.87
C ASN A 23 3.04 22.53 10.48
N LEU A 24 4.22 22.01 10.11
CA LEU A 24 4.84 22.26 8.80
C LEU A 24 4.53 21.16 7.78
N VAL A 25 4.08 19.98 8.23
CA VAL A 25 3.78 18.85 7.35
C VAL A 25 2.31 18.48 7.46
N LYS A 26 1.66 18.33 6.30
CA LYS A 26 0.31 17.78 6.20
C LYS A 26 0.37 16.42 5.51
N ILE A 27 -0.07 15.36 6.21
CA ILE A 27 -0.21 14.02 5.61
C ILE A 27 -1.67 13.80 5.22
N THR A 28 -1.90 13.27 4.02
CA THR A 28 -3.23 12.86 3.56
C THR A 28 -3.20 11.40 3.12
N ASN A 29 -4.07 10.57 3.70
CA ASN A 29 -4.17 9.15 3.34
C ASN A 29 -5.16 8.96 2.18
N CYS A 30 -4.66 8.55 1.02
CA CYS A 30 -5.47 8.28 -0.17
C CYS A 30 -5.66 6.78 -0.46
N GLY A 31 -5.27 5.92 0.49
CA GLY A 31 -5.33 4.47 0.36
C GLY A 31 -6.76 3.93 0.26
N GLY A 32 -6.94 2.90 -0.57
CA GLY A 32 -8.20 2.17 -0.71
C GLY A 32 -8.15 0.77 -0.11
N SER A 33 -9.16 0.38 0.68
CA SER A 33 -9.24 -0.98 1.25
C SER A 33 -9.44 -2.04 0.15
N GLY A 34 -8.60 -3.08 0.13
CA GLY A 34 -8.68 -4.18 -0.83
C GLY A 34 -8.45 -3.78 -2.29
N LYS A 35 -7.80 -2.63 -2.55
CA LYS A 35 -7.52 -2.13 -3.89
C LYS A 35 -6.16 -2.58 -4.40
N TYR A 36 -6.05 -2.80 -5.71
CA TYR A 36 -4.87 -3.25 -6.44
C TYR A 36 -4.44 -2.16 -7.45
N SER A 37 -3.29 -2.32 -8.09
CA SER A 37 -2.64 -1.26 -8.88
C SER A 37 -3.51 -0.65 -9.99
N ALA A 38 -4.39 -1.43 -10.64
CA ALA A 38 -5.27 -0.90 -11.68
C ALA A 38 -6.28 0.12 -11.13
N TRP A 39 -6.76 -0.08 -9.90
CA TRP A 39 -7.59 0.92 -9.22
C TRP A 39 -6.78 2.19 -8.92
N GLY A 40 -5.50 2.04 -8.55
CA GLY A 40 -4.58 3.15 -8.35
C GLY A 40 -4.50 4.04 -9.60
N VAL A 41 -4.23 3.43 -10.77
CA VAL A 41 -4.20 4.12 -12.07
C VAL A 41 -5.51 4.88 -12.34
N GLN A 42 -6.67 4.26 -12.08
CA GLN A 42 -7.97 4.89 -12.31
C GLN A 42 -8.25 6.08 -11.38
N ASN A 43 -7.66 6.12 -10.19
CA ASN A 43 -8.01 7.08 -9.14
C ASN A 43 -6.93 8.13 -8.88
N ILE A 44 -5.73 8.00 -9.46
CA ILE A 44 -4.58 8.84 -9.12
C ILE A 44 -4.83 10.33 -9.38
N LYS A 45 -5.55 10.67 -10.45
CA LYS A 45 -5.86 12.07 -10.78
C LYS A 45 -6.72 12.74 -9.71
N GLU A 46 -7.83 12.11 -9.36
CA GLU A 46 -8.79 12.65 -8.40
C GLU A 46 -8.27 12.59 -6.96
N LYS A 47 -7.64 11.48 -6.57
CA LYS A 47 -7.28 11.23 -5.17
C LYS A 47 -5.92 11.75 -4.76
N VAL A 48 -4.99 11.92 -5.70
CA VAL A 48 -3.60 12.28 -5.38
C VAL A 48 -3.24 13.59 -6.06
N ILE A 49 -3.29 13.65 -7.40
CA ILE A 49 -2.81 14.80 -8.16
C ILE A 49 -3.63 16.07 -7.86
N ALA A 50 -4.95 15.95 -7.69
CA ALA A 50 -5.81 17.08 -7.33
C ALA A 50 -5.43 17.74 -5.99
N LEU A 51 -4.75 17.01 -5.09
CA LEU A 51 -4.27 17.53 -3.80
C LEU A 51 -2.98 18.34 -3.94
N LYS A 52 -2.32 18.30 -5.10
CA LYS A 52 -1.03 18.94 -5.39
C LYS A 52 0.02 18.67 -4.29
N PRO A 53 0.31 17.40 -3.96
CA PRO A 53 1.26 17.08 -2.90
C PRO A 53 2.70 17.40 -3.34
N ASP A 54 3.55 17.80 -2.38
CA ASP A 54 4.98 17.98 -2.62
C ASP A 54 5.76 16.65 -2.65
N ALA A 55 5.21 15.60 -2.02
CA ALA A 55 5.77 14.26 -1.98
C ALA A 55 4.67 13.20 -1.96
N VAL A 56 4.92 12.02 -2.56
CA VAL A 56 3.93 10.94 -2.65
C VAL A 56 4.55 9.60 -2.25
N PHE A 57 3.90 8.91 -1.32
CA PHE A 57 4.17 7.50 -1.02
C PHE A 57 3.22 6.60 -1.84
N ILE A 58 3.76 5.57 -2.48
CA ILE A 58 2.97 4.62 -3.28
C ILE A 58 3.17 3.21 -2.71
N GLU A 59 2.07 2.55 -2.35
CA GLU A 59 2.05 1.18 -1.84
C GLU A 59 1.05 0.33 -2.62
N PHE A 60 1.56 -0.51 -3.53
CA PHE A 60 0.82 -1.53 -4.29
C PHE A 60 1.70 -2.79 -4.41
N ALA A 61 1.13 -3.91 -4.87
CA ALA A 61 1.71 -5.27 -5.06
C ALA A 61 1.01 -6.35 -4.23
N MET A 62 0.63 -6.09 -2.96
CA MET A 62 0.00 -7.12 -2.12
C MET A 62 -1.31 -7.60 -2.70
N ASN A 63 -2.23 -6.68 -2.97
CA ASN A 63 -3.52 -7.05 -3.55
C ASN A 63 -3.35 -7.49 -5.00
N ASP A 64 -2.38 -6.98 -5.75
CA ASP A 64 -2.06 -7.46 -7.10
C ASP A 64 -1.68 -8.95 -7.12
N SER A 65 -0.99 -9.42 -6.08
CA SER A 65 -0.61 -10.83 -5.92
C SER A 65 -1.76 -11.76 -5.49
N VAL A 66 -2.93 -11.23 -5.13
CA VAL A 66 -4.08 -12.07 -4.74
C VAL A 66 -4.71 -12.65 -6.00
N GLU A 67 -4.73 -13.99 -6.08
CA GLU A 67 -5.16 -14.78 -7.25
C GLU A 67 -6.46 -14.29 -7.90
N ARG A 68 -7.47 -13.92 -7.10
CA ARG A 68 -8.78 -13.48 -7.62
C ARG A 68 -8.73 -12.22 -8.50
N PHE A 69 -7.69 -11.40 -8.40
CA PHE A 69 -7.56 -10.21 -9.24
C PHE A 69 -6.85 -10.49 -10.56
N GLN A 70 -6.21 -11.66 -10.70
CA GLN A 70 -5.60 -12.14 -11.95
C GLN A 70 -4.71 -11.08 -12.63
N ILE A 71 -3.90 -10.36 -11.84
CA ILE A 71 -2.99 -9.33 -12.36
C ILE A 71 -1.63 -9.98 -12.64
N PRO A 72 -1.17 -10.03 -13.91
CA PRO A 72 0.19 -10.45 -14.22
C PRO A 72 1.21 -9.47 -13.62
N ILE A 73 2.40 -9.97 -13.27
CA ILE A 73 3.51 -9.15 -12.73
C ILE A 73 3.78 -7.96 -13.66
N GLU A 74 3.79 -8.20 -14.97
CA GLU A 74 4.10 -7.19 -15.98
C GLU A 74 3.04 -6.08 -16.00
N LYS A 75 1.79 -6.44 -15.71
CA LYS A 75 0.70 -5.47 -15.60
C LYS A 75 0.79 -4.68 -14.29
N ALA A 76 1.12 -5.33 -13.18
CA ALA A 76 1.33 -4.64 -11.91
C ALA A 76 2.48 -3.62 -12.01
N LYS A 77 3.59 -4.01 -12.65
CA LYS A 77 4.71 -3.13 -12.95
C LYS A 77 4.31 -1.95 -13.83
N ALA A 78 3.65 -2.22 -14.96
CA ALA A 78 3.21 -1.15 -15.87
C ALA A 78 2.23 -0.18 -15.20
N ASN A 79 1.35 -0.67 -14.32
CA ASN A 79 0.44 0.20 -13.56
C ASN A 79 1.20 1.09 -12.57
N LEU A 80 2.23 0.56 -11.89
CA LEU A 80 3.08 1.35 -11.01
C LEU A 80 3.84 2.43 -11.78
N GLU A 81 4.45 2.08 -12.91
CA GLU A 81 5.14 3.03 -13.79
C GLU A 81 4.19 4.12 -14.28
N THR A 82 2.98 3.76 -14.72
CA THR A 82 1.94 4.72 -15.11
C THR A 82 1.62 5.72 -13.99
N MET A 83 1.50 5.25 -12.75
CA MET A 83 1.22 6.14 -11.62
C MET A 83 2.38 7.10 -11.34
N ILE A 84 3.63 6.62 -11.44
CA ILE A 84 4.83 7.45 -11.30
C ILE A 84 4.87 8.52 -12.39
N ASP A 85 4.61 8.13 -13.64
CA ASP A 85 4.60 9.05 -14.78
C ASP A 85 3.54 10.14 -14.60
N CYS A 86 2.31 9.78 -14.17
CA CYS A 86 1.27 10.76 -13.88
C CYS A 86 1.71 11.77 -12.79
N ILE A 87 2.34 11.31 -11.72
CA ILE A 87 2.83 12.19 -10.64
C ILE A 87 3.93 13.13 -11.17
N GLN A 88 4.90 12.61 -11.91
CA GLN A 88 6.02 13.41 -12.42
C GLN A 88 5.56 14.46 -13.43
N ILE A 89 4.69 14.06 -14.37
CA ILE A 89 4.19 14.94 -15.43
C ILE A 89 3.23 15.98 -14.85
N ASP A 90 2.22 15.55 -14.10
CA ASP A 90 1.12 16.45 -13.69
C ASP A 90 1.50 17.36 -12.53
N LEU A 91 2.48 16.98 -11.69
CA LEU A 91 2.95 17.81 -10.56
C LEU A 91 4.29 18.50 -10.83
N GLY A 92 4.95 18.22 -11.96
CA GLY A 92 6.27 18.77 -12.26
C GLY A 92 7.34 18.38 -11.23
N ILE A 93 7.13 17.28 -10.50
CA ILE A 93 8.08 16.80 -9.48
C ILE A 93 9.28 16.19 -10.20
N VAL A 94 10.36 16.98 -10.31
CA VAL A 94 11.61 16.61 -11.00
C VAL A 94 12.52 15.73 -10.12
N HIS A 95 12.34 15.77 -8.79
CA HIS A 95 13.10 14.95 -7.85
C HIS A 95 12.41 13.60 -7.60
N ARG A 96 13.14 12.51 -7.94
CA ARG A 96 12.69 11.12 -7.92
C ARG A 96 12.55 10.55 -6.49
N GLU A 97 11.56 11.00 -5.73
CA GLU A 97 11.26 10.34 -4.44
C GLU A 97 9.83 9.81 -4.42
N ALA A 98 9.51 8.97 -5.41
CA ALA A 98 8.48 7.96 -5.23
C ALA A 98 9.06 6.87 -4.32
N LEU A 99 8.81 6.97 -3.02
CA LEU A 99 9.14 5.92 -2.06
C LEU A 99 8.15 4.77 -2.25
N VAL A 100 8.57 3.76 -3.00
CA VAL A 100 7.81 2.52 -3.23
C VAL A 100 8.07 1.57 -2.06
N PHE A 101 7.05 1.36 -1.23
CA PHE A 101 7.09 0.30 -0.22
C PHE A 101 6.62 -1.01 -0.85
N LEU A 102 7.58 -1.88 -1.18
CA LEU A 102 7.30 -3.28 -1.46
C LEU A 102 7.16 -3.99 -0.12
N SER A 103 5.92 -4.25 0.31
CA SER A 103 5.70 -5.10 1.48
C SER A 103 6.12 -6.53 1.15
N TRP A 104 7.08 -7.06 1.91
CA TRP A 104 7.33 -8.49 1.95
C TRP A 104 6.14 -9.17 2.62
N PRO A 105 5.62 -10.31 2.12
CA PRO A 105 4.70 -11.09 2.92
C PRO A 105 5.44 -11.53 4.18
N LEU A 106 5.00 -11.07 5.35
CA LEU A 106 5.36 -11.69 6.62
C LEU A 106 4.76 -13.10 6.60
N VAL A 107 5.48 -14.05 6.00
CA VAL A 107 5.16 -15.47 6.12
C VAL A 107 5.57 -15.87 7.54
N HIS A 108 4.68 -15.63 8.51
CA HIS A 108 4.61 -16.52 9.65
C HIS A 108 4.01 -17.83 9.12
N SER A 109 4.87 -18.81 8.87
CA SER A 109 4.46 -20.20 8.78
C SER A 109 4.52 -20.77 10.19
N PRO A 110 3.42 -20.79 10.98
CA PRO A 110 3.33 -21.77 12.03
C PRO A 110 3.17 -23.11 11.30
N SER A 111 4.20 -23.93 11.40
CA SER A 111 4.19 -25.32 10.96
C SER A 111 2.83 -25.98 11.22
N ARG A 112 2.31 -26.68 10.20
CA ARG A 112 1.21 -27.64 10.37
C ARG A 112 1.56 -28.56 11.53
N THR A 113 0.91 -28.36 12.68
CA THR A 113 0.79 -29.41 13.69
C THR A 113 -0.55 -30.09 13.47
N HIS A 114 -0.48 -31.33 13.01
CA HIS A 114 -1.61 -32.25 12.97
C HIS A 114 -2.13 -32.44 14.40
N TRP A 115 -3.24 -31.81 14.74
CA TRP A 115 -4.01 -32.15 15.93
C TRP A 115 -4.92 -33.34 15.62
N HIS A 116 -4.49 -34.55 15.99
CA HIS A 116 -5.40 -35.67 16.22
C HIS A 116 -5.94 -35.55 17.65
N SER A 117 -7.21 -35.19 17.81
CA SER A 117 -7.91 -35.37 19.08
C SER A 117 -8.54 -36.77 19.11
N SER A 118 -7.86 -37.75 19.71
CA SER A 118 -8.51 -38.97 20.18
C SER A 118 -9.16 -38.67 21.54
N LYS A 119 -10.50 -38.61 21.58
CA LYS A 119 -11.27 -38.60 22.83
C LYS A 119 -11.08 -39.95 23.56
N PRO A 120 -10.85 -39.99 24.88
CA PRO A 120 -10.95 -41.22 25.63
C PRO A 120 -12.43 -41.57 25.85
N ARG A 121 -12.81 -42.82 25.51
CA ARG A 121 -14.10 -43.41 25.93
C ARG A 121 -13.93 -43.92 27.36
N GLY A 122 -14.69 -43.35 28.29
CA GLY A 122 -14.83 -43.90 29.63
C GLY A 122 -15.61 -45.21 29.62
N ARG A 123 -15.16 -46.13 30.47
CA ARG A 123 -15.96 -47.14 31.17
C ARG A 123 -15.48 -47.17 32.61
#